data_AF-A0A7W0PI12-F1
#
_entry.id   AF-A0A7W0PI12-F1
#
_cell.length_a   1.000
_cell.length_b   1.000
_cell.length_c   1.000
_cell.angle_alpha   90.00
_cell.angle_beta   90.00
_cell.angle_gamma   90.00
#
_symmetry.space_group_name_H-M   'P 1'
#
loop_
_entity.id
_entity.type
_entity.pdbx_description
1 polymer ?
#
loop_
_entity_poly.entity_id
_entity_poly.type
_entity_poly.pdbx_seq_one_letter_code
_entity_poly.pdbx_strand_id
1 'polypeptide(L)'
;LNSAIVFADADLEHAADCIVAAAVAVNGQKCTSARRALVERGVEAELLSALTKRIEALRLGDPSDSATTLGPLITPAARGRADAELERVARAGAEIVARAPALDDPRLDEAGFFPAALVRAVPVEDSLRRQELFAPVLSVESFDHDDDAWHIANDTRYGLAAAIYTSSAERATAGQERLEVGVVSVNQRCDSAELEAPFGGAKSSGNGFPEGGEYAYSGLTMLKAVYGAPALP
;
A
#
# COMPACT_ATOMS: atom_id res chain seq x y z
N LEU A 1 7.41 1.21 2.84
CA LEU A 1 5.97 0.98 2.93
C LEU A 1 5.40 1.30 1.56
N ASN A 2 4.41 0.57 1.09
CA ASN A 2 3.89 0.82 -0.25
C ASN A 2 3.23 2.19 -0.30
N SER A 3 3.59 2.96 -1.32
CA SER A 3 3.20 4.36 -1.46
C SER A 3 2.42 4.56 -2.75
N ALA A 4 1.31 5.28 -2.65
CA ALA A 4 0.60 5.85 -3.76
C ALA A 4 1.02 7.31 -3.89
N ILE A 5 1.65 7.69 -5.00
CA ILE A 5 2.20 9.02 -5.23
C ILE A 5 1.27 9.74 -6.20
N VAL A 6 0.68 10.85 -5.79
CA VAL A 6 -0.37 11.56 -6.51
C VAL A 6 0.11 12.97 -6.83
N PHE A 7 0.31 13.24 -8.12
CA PHE A 7 0.67 14.55 -8.62
C PHE A 7 -0.57 15.41 -8.87
N ALA A 8 -0.39 16.73 -8.92
CA ALA A 8 -1.48 17.69 -9.12
C ALA A 8 -2.19 17.55 -10.48
N ASP A 9 -1.53 16.93 -11.46
CA ASP A 9 -2.10 16.67 -12.79
C ASP A 9 -2.80 15.30 -12.90
N ALA A 10 -2.97 14.58 -11.80
CA ALA A 10 -3.67 13.30 -11.76
C ALA A 10 -5.20 13.47 -11.77
N ASP A 11 -5.90 12.43 -12.24
CA ASP A 11 -7.32 12.26 -11.94
C ASP A 11 -7.48 11.86 -10.47
N LEU A 12 -7.85 12.81 -9.61
CA LEU A 12 -7.91 12.62 -8.16
C LEU A 12 -9.03 11.68 -7.72
N GLU A 13 -10.14 11.62 -8.45
CA GLU A 13 -11.24 10.69 -8.12
C GLU A 13 -10.82 9.26 -8.44
N HIS A 14 -10.24 9.03 -9.63
CA HIS A 14 -9.70 7.73 -9.99
C HIS A 14 -8.56 7.29 -9.05
N ALA A 15 -7.66 8.21 -8.70
CA ALA A 15 -6.60 7.95 -7.72
C ALA A 15 -7.20 7.54 -6.37
N ALA A 16 -8.20 8.28 -5.86
CA ALA A 16 -8.84 7.97 -4.60
C ALA A 16 -9.55 6.59 -4.61
N ASP A 17 -10.21 6.22 -5.72
CA ASP A 17 -10.81 4.88 -5.88
C ASP A 17 -9.76 3.78 -5.79
N CYS A 18 -8.67 3.92 -6.55
CA CYS A 18 -7.59 2.94 -6.54
C CYS A 18 -6.91 2.83 -5.17
N ILE A 19 -6.61 3.97 -4.54
CA ILE A 19 -5.88 4.03 -3.27
C ILE A 19 -6.70 3.38 -2.15
N VAL A 20 -7.99 3.73 -2.04
CA VAL A 20 -8.84 3.14 -0.99
C VAL A 20 -9.04 1.66 -1.23
N ALA A 21 -9.31 1.25 -2.48
CA ALA A 21 -9.43 -0.17 -2.82
C ALA A 21 -8.16 -0.95 -2.47
N ALA A 22 -6.97 -0.40 -2.76
CA ALA A 22 -5.69 -1.02 -2.41
C ALA A 22 -5.44 -1.03 -0.90
N ALA A 23 -5.82 0.02 -0.17
CA ALA A 23 -5.61 0.16 1.28
C ALA A 23 -6.51 -0.75 2.12
N VAL A 24 -7.69 -1.13 1.60
CA VAL A 24 -8.67 -1.96 2.32
C VAL A 24 -8.79 -3.38 1.79
N ALA A 25 -8.20 -3.69 0.63
CA ALA A 25 -8.12 -5.05 0.12
C ALA A 25 -7.57 -6.01 1.19
N VAL A 26 -8.25 -7.15 1.35
CA VAL A 26 -7.94 -8.15 2.41
C VAL A 26 -7.90 -7.50 3.80
N ASN A 27 -8.78 -6.51 4.03
CA ASN A 27 -8.88 -5.74 5.27
C ASN A 27 -7.55 -5.06 5.63
N GLY A 28 -6.79 -4.63 4.61
CA GLY A 28 -5.46 -4.05 4.75
C GLY A 28 -4.34 -5.02 5.14
N GLN A 29 -4.64 -6.32 5.23
CA GLN A 29 -3.69 -7.39 5.56
C GLN A 29 -3.11 -8.01 4.28
N LYS A 30 -2.52 -7.15 3.44
CA LYS A 30 -1.91 -7.54 2.16
C LYS A 30 -0.57 -6.83 2.02
N CYS A 31 0.47 -7.58 1.67
CA CYS A 31 1.85 -7.07 1.61
C CYS A 31 2.04 -5.91 0.63
N THR A 32 1.23 -5.84 -0.43
CA THR A 32 1.25 -4.76 -1.46
C THR A 32 0.26 -3.63 -1.19
N SER A 33 -0.46 -3.69 -0.07
CA SER A 33 -1.51 -2.75 0.23
C SER A 33 -0.98 -1.33 0.41
N ALA A 34 -1.71 -0.34 -0.10
CA ALA A 34 -1.35 1.07 0.03
C ALA A 34 -1.41 1.49 1.50
N ARG A 35 -0.27 1.94 2.04
CA ARG A 35 -0.16 2.40 3.43
C ARG A 35 0.03 3.91 3.54
N ARG A 36 0.61 4.52 2.52
CA ARG A 36 0.88 5.96 2.44
C ARG A 36 0.36 6.49 1.11
N ALA A 37 -0.39 7.59 1.16
CA ALA A 37 -0.65 8.45 0.02
C ALA A 37 0.28 9.67 0.13
N LEU A 38 1.19 9.82 -0.82
CA LEU A 38 2.05 10.98 -0.96
C LEU A 38 1.41 11.89 -2.01
N VAL A 39 1.07 13.11 -1.66
CA VAL A 39 0.28 14.01 -2.54
C VAL A 39 0.98 15.35 -2.75
N GLU A 40 0.94 15.86 -3.97
CA GLU A 40 1.44 17.20 -4.27
C GLU A 40 0.60 18.23 -3.50
N ARG A 41 1.26 19.12 -2.74
CA ARG A 41 0.60 19.99 -1.75
C ARG A 41 -0.60 20.77 -2.29
N GLY A 42 -0.54 21.18 -3.56
CA GLY A 42 -1.60 21.94 -4.22
C GLY A 42 -2.95 21.22 -4.31
N VAL A 43 -2.97 19.88 -4.28
CA VAL A 43 -4.19 19.06 -4.42
C VAL A 43 -4.48 18.20 -3.19
N GLU A 44 -3.75 18.37 -2.09
CA GLU A 44 -3.93 17.60 -0.85
C GLU A 44 -5.38 17.64 -0.35
N ALA A 45 -5.97 18.83 -0.27
CA ALA A 45 -7.32 19.01 0.26
C ALA A 45 -8.39 18.30 -0.58
N GLU A 46 -8.26 18.36 -1.90
CA GLU A 46 -9.17 17.69 -2.83
C GLU A 46 -9.05 16.17 -2.73
N LEU A 47 -7.82 15.65 -2.71
CA LEU A 47 -7.58 14.22 -2.52
C LEU A 47 -8.08 13.73 -1.15
N LEU A 48 -7.84 14.47 -0.06
CA LEU A 48 -8.35 14.12 1.27
C LEU A 48 -9.87 13.99 1.29
N SER A 49 -10.56 14.93 0.64
CA SER A 49 -12.02 14.89 0.51
C SER A 49 -12.47 13.64 -0.26
N ALA A 50 -11.81 13.35 -1.39
CA ALA A 50 -12.12 12.18 -2.21
C ALA A 50 -11.87 10.84 -1.47
N LEU A 51 -10.77 10.74 -0.72
CA LEU A 51 -10.43 9.58 0.13
C LEU A 51 -11.42 9.42 1.28
N THR A 52 -11.75 10.51 1.97
CA THR A 52 -12.69 10.53 3.12
C THR A 52 -14.04 9.95 2.73
N LYS A 53 -14.63 10.45 1.63
CA LYS A 53 -15.91 9.97 1.10
C LYS A 53 -15.93 8.45 0.89
N ARG A 54 -14.84 7.89 0.39
CA ARG A 54 -14.71 6.45 0.11
C ARG A 54 -14.52 5.63 1.37
N ILE A 55 -13.71 6.11 2.32
CA ILE A 55 -13.52 5.46 3.62
C ILE A 55 -14.82 5.42 4.41
N GLU A 56 -15.57 6.52 4.45
CA GLU A 56 -16.86 6.60 5.15
C GLU A 56 -17.98 5.79 4.49
N ALA A 57 -17.84 5.46 3.20
CA ALA A 57 -18.79 4.62 2.48
C ALA A 57 -18.59 3.11 2.74
N LEU A 58 -17.50 2.72 3.40
CA LEU A 58 -17.22 1.31 3.70
C LEU A 58 -18.24 0.74 4.69
N ARG A 59 -18.58 -0.54 4.50
CA ARG A 59 -19.52 -1.28 5.34
C ARG A 59 -18.78 -2.41 6.03
N LEU A 60 -18.63 -2.28 7.35
CA LEU A 60 -18.13 -3.34 8.20
C LEU A 60 -19.22 -4.38 8.40
N GLY A 61 -18.89 -5.67 8.30
CA GLY A 61 -19.89 -6.72 8.50
C GLY A 61 -19.38 -8.13 8.28
N ASP A 62 -20.31 -9.09 8.39
CA ASP A 62 -20.04 -10.50 8.11
C ASP A 62 -19.57 -10.65 6.65
N PRO A 63 -18.41 -11.28 6.37
CA PRO A 63 -17.94 -11.52 5.01
C PRO A 63 -18.87 -12.35 4.13
N SER A 64 -19.85 -13.06 4.71
CA SER A 64 -20.89 -13.78 3.98
C SER A 64 -22.03 -12.87 3.47
N ASP A 65 -22.15 -11.65 4.01
CA ASP A 65 -23.10 -10.64 3.49
C ASP A 65 -22.48 -9.91 2.29
N SER A 66 -23.18 -9.95 1.15
CA SER A 66 -22.82 -9.23 -0.07
C SER A 66 -22.71 -7.70 0.08
N ALA A 67 -23.33 -7.11 1.11
CA ALA A 67 -23.24 -5.69 1.39
C ALA A 67 -21.95 -5.31 2.15
N THR A 68 -21.24 -6.28 2.73
CA THR A 68 -19.99 -6.06 3.46
C THR A 68 -18.87 -5.70 2.49
N THR A 69 -18.19 -4.58 2.76
CA THR A 69 -17.00 -4.17 2.00
C THR A 69 -15.72 -4.20 2.83
N LEU A 70 -15.83 -4.39 4.15
CA LEU A 70 -14.69 -4.53 5.05
C LEU A 70 -14.98 -5.59 6.12
N GLY A 71 -14.21 -6.68 6.09
CA GLY A 71 -14.30 -7.74 7.08
C GLY A 71 -13.41 -7.50 8.31
N PRO A 72 -13.31 -8.49 9.20
CA PRO A 72 -12.45 -8.40 10.37
C PRO A 72 -10.95 -8.57 10.02
N LEU A 73 -10.09 -8.10 10.93
CA LEU A 73 -8.69 -8.52 10.94
C LEU A 73 -8.57 -9.98 11.37
N ILE A 74 -7.41 -10.58 11.12
CA ILE A 74 -7.19 -12.02 11.33
C ILE A 74 -7.42 -12.47 12.78
N THR A 75 -7.17 -11.60 13.75
CA THR A 75 -7.36 -11.89 15.18
C THR A 75 -7.75 -10.65 15.97
N PRO A 76 -8.43 -10.80 17.13
CA PRO A 76 -8.69 -9.69 18.04
C PRO A 76 -7.40 -9.02 18.55
N ALA A 77 -6.31 -9.79 18.69
CA ALA A 77 -5.00 -9.24 19.05
C ALA A 77 -4.43 -8.32 17.95
N ALA A 78 -4.66 -8.63 16.66
CA ALA A 78 -4.28 -7.74 15.57
C ALA A 78 -5.06 -6.43 15.60
N ARG A 79 -6.38 -6.51 15.87
CA ARG A 79 -7.23 -5.33 16.12
C ARG A 79 -6.69 -4.49 17.27
N GLY A 80 -6.43 -5.09 18.43
CA GLY A 80 -5.92 -4.37 19.59
C GLY A 80 -4.59 -3.65 19.33
N ARG A 81 -3.68 -4.25 18.55
CA ARG A 81 -2.44 -3.58 18.12
C ARG A 81 -2.71 -2.39 17.19
N ALA A 82 -3.64 -2.54 16.24
CA ALA A 82 -4.01 -1.47 15.32
C ALA A 82 -4.67 -0.28 16.05
N ASP A 83 -5.59 -0.55 16.98
CA ASP A 83 -6.23 0.48 17.81
C ASP A 83 -5.20 1.20 18.69
N ALA A 84 -4.32 0.44 19.36
CA ALA A 84 -3.27 1.02 20.20
C ALA A 84 -2.32 1.92 19.41
N GLU A 85 -1.96 1.53 18.17
CA GLU A 85 -1.10 2.35 17.33
C GLU A 85 -1.82 3.62 16.84
N LEU A 86 -3.09 3.54 16.45
CA LEU A 86 -3.89 4.73 16.10
C LEU A 86 -4.01 5.72 17.27
N GLU A 87 -4.27 5.22 18.48
CA GLU A 87 -4.28 6.06 19.68
C GLU A 87 -2.93 6.71 19.93
N ARG A 88 -1.84 5.94 19.76
CA ARG A 88 -0.47 6.43 19.97
C ARG A 88 -0.14 7.56 19.01
N VAL A 89 -0.42 7.40 17.71
CA VAL A 89 -0.12 8.45 16.71
C VAL A 89 -1.01 9.67 16.88
N ALA A 90 -2.28 9.49 17.27
CA ALA A 90 -3.17 10.60 17.58
C ALA A 90 -2.63 11.43 18.75
N ARG A 91 -2.15 10.78 19.83
CA ARG A 91 -1.47 11.46 20.95
C ARG A 91 -0.16 12.14 20.54
N ALA A 92 0.51 11.65 19.50
CA ALA A 92 1.72 12.24 18.94
C ALA A 92 1.45 13.43 18.01
N GLY A 93 0.18 13.76 17.72
CA GLY A 93 -0.22 14.91 16.92
C GLY A 93 -0.74 14.58 15.52
N ALA A 94 -0.84 13.30 15.16
CA ALA A 94 -1.52 12.90 13.93
C ALA A 94 -3.03 13.16 14.04
N GLU A 95 -3.66 13.49 12.92
CA GLU A 95 -5.09 13.73 12.84
C GLU A 95 -5.78 12.53 12.17
N ILE A 96 -6.79 11.98 12.83
CA ILE A 96 -7.69 10.97 12.23
C ILE A 96 -8.75 11.74 11.44
N VAL A 97 -8.58 11.81 10.12
CA VAL A 97 -9.44 12.59 9.21
C VAL A 97 -10.79 11.92 9.00
N ALA A 98 -10.76 10.61 8.82
CA ALA A 98 -11.96 9.82 8.52
C ALA A 98 -11.83 8.43 9.12
N ARG A 99 -12.97 7.84 9.48
CA ARG A 99 -13.06 6.42 9.78
C ARG A 99 -14.27 5.82 9.09
N ALA A 100 -14.17 4.56 8.70
CA ALA A 100 -15.35 3.80 8.32
C ALA A 100 -16.35 3.78 9.50
N PRO A 101 -17.66 3.77 9.23
CA PRO A 101 -18.68 3.61 10.26
C PRO A 101 -18.42 2.39 11.15
N ALA A 102 -18.76 2.50 12.42
CA ALA A 102 -18.68 1.35 13.33
C ALA A 102 -19.64 0.24 12.87
N LEU A 103 -19.39 -0.98 13.35
CA LEU A 103 -20.32 -2.08 13.16
C LEU A 103 -21.70 -1.72 13.69
N ASP A 104 -22.73 -1.99 12.91
CA ASP A 104 -24.12 -1.90 13.36
C ASP A 104 -24.55 -3.10 14.23
N ASP A 105 -23.70 -4.14 14.32
CA ASP A 105 -23.95 -5.37 15.07
C ASP A 105 -22.92 -5.59 16.20
N PRO A 106 -23.28 -5.33 17.47
CA PRO A 106 -22.41 -5.55 18.63
C PRO A 106 -21.93 -7.00 18.81
N ARG A 107 -22.62 -7.98 18.21
CA ARG A 107 -22.20 -9.39 18.27
C ARG A 107 -20.89 -9.65 17.54
N LEU A 108 -20.49 -8.73 16.67
CA LEU A 108 -19.25 -8.80 15.88
C LEU A 108 -18.08 -8.05 16.54
N ASP A 109 -18.28 -7.35 17.66
CA ASP A 109 -17.22 -6.55 18.31
C ASP A 109 -16.02 -7.39 18.81
N GLU A 110 -16.24 -8.68 19.09
CA GLU A 110 -15.18 -9.61 19.51
C GLU A 110 -14.42 -10.23 18.34
N ALA A 111 -14.90 -10.10 17.09
CA ALA A 111 -14.37 -10.82 15.93
C ALA A 111 -13.17 -10.13 15.24
N GLY A 112 -12.57 -9.10 15.86
CA GLY A 112 -11.38 -8.43 15.30
C GLY A 112 -11.70 -7.36 14.26
N PHE A 113 -12.93 -6.86 14.21
CA PHE A 113 -13.33 -5.78 13.32
C PHE A 113 -12.64 -4.46 13.67
N PHE A 114 -12.06 -3.85 12.65
CA PHE A 114 -11.34 -2.59 12.78
C PHE A 114 -11.85 -1.62 11.72
N PRO A 115 -12.46 -0.49 12.11
CA PRO A 115 -12.88 0.53 11.16
C PRO A 115 -11.65 1.13 10.46
N ALA A 116 -11.63 1.05 9.13
CA ALA A 116 -10.59 1.65 8.32
C ALA A 116 -10.42 3.13 8.69
N ALA A 117 -9.18 3.61 8.69
CA ALA A 117 -8.87 4.96 9.13
C ALA A 117 -8.00 5.69 8.11
N LEU A 118 -8.35 6.95 7.87
CA LEU A 118 -7.53 7.91 7.14
C LEU A 118 -6.85 8.81 8.16
N VAL A 119 -5.52 8.89 8.11
CA VAL A 119 -4.71 9.67 9.05
C VAL A 119 -3.88 10.68 8.27
N ARG A 120 -3.75 11.90 8.78
CA ARG A 120 -2.85 12.93 8.22
C ARG A 120 -1.97 13.53 9.29
N ALA A 121 -1.04 14.40 8.85
CA ALA A 121 -0.14 15.14 9.74
C ALA A 121 0.64 14.23 10.69
N VAL A 122 1.00 13.02 10.22
CA VAL A 122 1.83 12.10 10.99
C VAL A 122 3.22 12.73 11.18
N PRO A 123 3.71 12.91 12.41
CA PRO A 123 5.02 13.53 12.64
C PRO A 123 6.13 12.79 11.88
N VAL A 124 7.13 13.54 11.39
CA VAL A 124 8.18 13.00 10.51
C VAL A 124 8.95 11.85 11.16
N GLU A 125 9.19 11.94 12.47
CA GLU A 125 9.91 10.96 13.29
C GLU A 125 9.02 9.78 13.76
N ASP A 126 7.72 9.82 13.49
CA ASP A 126 6.80 8.80 13.96
C ASP A 126 6.98 7.49 13.17
N SER A 127 7.00 6.38 13.91
CA SER A 127 7.19 5.04 13.35
C SER A 127 6.14 4.65 12.32
N LEU A 128 4.92 5.18 12.38
CA LEU A 128 3.85 4.84 11.43
C LEU A 128 4.24 5.17 9.98
N ARG A 129 5.12 6.15 9.76
CA ARG A 129 5.64 6.48 8.41
C ARG A 129 6.55 5.41 7.82
N ARG A 130 7.09 4.52 8.66
CA ARG A 130 8.16 3.55 8.30
C ARG A 130 7.85 2.11 8.68
N GLN A 131 6.89 1.87 9.57
CA GLN A 131 6.50 0.55 10.09
C GLN A 131 5.15 0.11 9.52
N GLU A 132 5.06 -1.18 9.23
CA GLU A 132 3.84 -1.76 8.68
C GLU A 132 2.90 -2.18 9.80
N LEU A 133 1.70 -1.58 9.83
CA LEU A 133 0.66 -1.92 10.80
C LEU A 133 -0.13 -3.16 10.40
N PHE A 134 -0.18 -3.47 9.09
CA PHE A 134 -0.94 -4.59 8.51
C PHE A 134 -2.43 -4.55 8.90
N ALA A 135 -3.02 -3.37 8.81
CA ALA A 135 -4.42 -3.05 9.11
C ALA A 135 -4.90 -1.97 8.11
N PRO A 136 -6.21 -1.70 7.94
CA PRO A 136 -6.72 -0.78 6.92
C PRO A 136 -6.57 0.69 7.35
N VAL A 137 -5.32 1.12 7.59
CA VAL A 137 -4.94 2.49 7.94
C VAL A 137 -4.12 3.10 6.81
N LEU A 138 -4.58 4.22 6.28
CA LEU A 138 -3.90 4.98 5.23
C LEU A 138 -3.42 6.30 5.81
N SER A 139 -2.11 6.58 5.72
CA SER A 139 -1.57 7.90 6.04
C SER A 139 -1.53 8.78 4.78
N VAL A 140 -1.77 10.08 4.93
CA VAL A 140 -1.55 11.08 3.88
C VAL A 140 -0.43 12.01 4.29
N GLU A 141 0.50 12.22 3.36
CA GLU A 141 1.66 13.10 3.52
C GLU A 141 1.84 13.92 2.24
N SER A 142 2.26 15.18 2.38
CA SER A 142 2.37 16.08 1.23
C SER A 142 3.82 16.34 0.85
N PHE A 143 4.04 16.56 -0.44
CA PHE A 143 5.32 16.97 -1.00
C PHE A 143 5.18 18.24 -1.85
N ASP A 144 6.28 18.97 -2.03
CA ASP A 144 6.29 20.25 -2.76
C ASP A 144 6.83 20.11 -4.19
N HIS A 145 7.79 19.20 -4.39
CA HIS A 145 8.42 19.00 -5.69
C HIS A 145 8.49 17.50 -6.05
N ASP A 146 8.62 17.20 -7.35
CA ASP A 146 8.73 15.83 -7.85
C ASP A 146 9.87 15.04 -7.17
N ASP A 147 11.03 15.67 -6.97
CA ASP A 147 12.17 15.02 -6.30
C ASP A 147 11.88 14.65 -4.84
N ASP A 148 11.10 15.46 -4.13
CA ASP A 148 10.68 15.20 -2.75
C ASP A 148 9.78 13.96 -2.71
N ALA A 149 8.89 13.80 -3.69
CA ALA A 149 7.98 12.66 -3.76
C ALA A 149 8.75 11.34 -3.77
N TRP A 150 9.79 11.24 -4.60
CA TRP A 150 10.63 10.04 -4.69
C TRP A 150 11.45 9.82 -3.42
N HIS A 151 12.01 10.90 -2.85
CA HIS A 151 12.78 10.84 -1.62
C HIS A 151 11.93 10.30 -0.46
N ILE A 152 10.73 10.87 -0.25
CA ILE A 152 9.80 10.47 0.80
C ILE A 152 9.29 9.04 0.56
N ALA A 153 8.99 8.68 -0.70
CA ALA A 153 8.59 7.33 -1.05
C ALA A 153 9.67 6.30 -0.69
N ASN A 154 10.94 6.62 -0.93
CA ASN A 154 12.06 5.75 -0.65
C ASN A 154 12.51 5.76 0.83
N ASP A 155 12.07 6.73 1.64
CA ASP A 155 12.41 6.88 3.07
C ASP A 155 11.69 5.83 3.96
N THR A 156 12.08 4.58 3.77
CA THR A 156 11.52 3.40 4.42
C THR A 156 12.42 2.21 4.17
N ARG A 157 12.47 1.26 5.11
CA ARG A 157 13.28 0.03 4.96
C ARG A 157 12.74 -0.96 3.93
N TYR A 158 11.51 -0.74 3.46
CA TYR A 158 10.76 -1.66 2.61
C TYR A 158 10.73 -1.16 1.16
N GLY A 159 10.56 -2.06 0.21
CA GLY A 159 10.53 -1.73 -1.22
C GLY A 159 9.72 -2.73 -2.04
N LEU A 160 8.49 -3.07 -1.63
CA LEU A 160 7.69 -4.05 -2.36
C LEU A 160 6.99 -3.41 -3.57
N ALA A 161 6.01 -2.55 -3.32
CA ALA A 161 5.17 -1.96 -4.37
C ALA A 161 5.00 -0.45 -4.22
N ALA A 162 4.74 0.24 -5.33
CA ALA A 162 4.30 1.63 -5.37
C ALA A 162 3.33 1.87 -6.53
N ALA A 163 2.52 2.92 -6.42
CA ALA A 163 1.74 3.45 -7.54
C ALA A 163 2.04 4.93 -7.77
N ILE A 164 2.02 5.35 -9.03
CA ILE A 164 2.18 6.73 -9.47
C ILE A 164 0.89 7.14 -10.18
N TYR A 165 0.29 8.25 -9.77
CA TYR A 165 -0.88 8.86 -10.41
C TYR A 165 -0.49 10.21 -11.00
N THR A 166 -0.56 10.32 -12.32
CA THR A 166 -0.19 11.51 -13.10
C THR A 166 -0.65 11.36 -14.55
N SER A 167 -0.89 12.47 -15.25
CA SER A 167 -1.09 12.50 -16.70
C SER A 167 0.23 12.66 -17.47
N SER A 168 1.30 13.06 -16.78
CA SER A 168 2.63 13.27 -17.37
C SER A 168 3.39 11.95 -17.56
N ALA A 169 3.70 11.63 -18.81
CA ALA A 169 4.57 10.51 -19.15
C ALA A 169 5.98 10.65 -18.57
N GLU A 170 6.50 11.88 -18.50
CA GLU A 170 7.82 12.17 -17.93
C GLU A 170 7.87 11.82 -16.43
N ARG A 171 6.86 12.23 -15.66
CA ARG A 171 6.75 11.89 -14.23
C ARG A 171 6.59 10.39 -14.01
N ALA A 172 5.77 9.75 -14.85
CA ALA A 172 5.58 8.30 -14.79
C ALA A 172 6.89 7.54 -15.05
N THR A 173 7.67 7.94 -16.07
CA THR A 173 8.98 7.33 -16.37
C THR A 173 10.00 7.64 -15.29
N ALA A 174 10.09 8.88 -14.82
CA ALA A 174 11.01 9.27 -13.76
C ALA A 174 10.76 8.47 -12.46
N GLY A 175 9.49 8.28 -12.09
CA GLY A 175 9.14 7.47 -10.93
C GLY A 175 9.49 5.99 -11.08
N GLN A 176 9.33 5.41 -12.28
CA GLN A 176 9.75 4.03 -12.55
C GLN A 176 11.26 3.82 -12.34
N GLU A 177 12.08 4.82 -12.68
CA GLU A 177 13.54 4.75 -12.55
C GLU A 177 14.02 5.06 -11.13
N ARG A 178 13.31 5.94 -10.41
CA ARG A 178 13.76 6.47 -9.11
C ARG A 178 13.17 5.74 -7.90
N LEU A 179 12.04 5.07 -8.04
CA LEU A 179 11.44 4.33 -6.94
C LEU A 179 12.22 3.04 -6.67
N GLU A 180 12.65 2.87 -5.43
CA GLU A 180 13.38 1.68 -4.98
C GLU A 180 12.39 0.60 -4.52
N VAL A 181 11.55 0.14 -5.45
CA VAL A 181 10.55 -0.91 -5.24
C VAL A 181 10.65 -1.97 -6.33
N GLY A 182 10.13 -3.18 -6.09
CA GLY A 182 10.12 -4.22 -7.11
C GLY A 182 8.90 -4.19 -8.05
N VAL A 183 7.80 -3.56 -7.64
CA VAL A 183 6.60 -3.40 -8.46
C VAL A 183 6.17 -1.93 -8.49
N VAL A 184 6.08 -1.35 -9.69
CA VAL A 184 5.56 0.01 -9.92
C VAL A 184 4.32 -0.07 -10.78
N SER A 185 3.23 0.53 -10.32
CA SER A 185 1.99 0.72 -11.09
C SER A 185 1.84 2.17 -11.49
N VAL A 186 1.30 2.45 -12.69
CA VAL A 186 1.02 3.81 -13.16
C VAL A 186 -0.49 3.93 -13.42
N ASN A 187 -1.15 4.87 -12.76
CA ASN A 187 -2.59 5.13 -12.81
C ASN A 187 -3.45 3.88 -12.54
N GLN A 188 -2.92 2.95 -11.73
CA GLN A 188 -3.52 1.67 -11.37
C GLN A 188 -3.26 1.39 -9.89
N ARG A 189 -3.98 0.43 -9.33
CA ARG A 189 -3.80 0.01 -7.94
C ARG A 189 -2.40 -0.59 -7.73
N CYS A 190 -1.72 -0.22 -6.65
CA CYS A 190 -0.42 -0.81 -6.29
C CYS A 190 -0.49 -2.24 -5.76
N ASP A 191 -1.69 -2.75 -5.46
CA ASP A 191 -1.88 -4.06 -4.85
C ASP A 191 -2.10 -5.20 -5.86
N SER A 192 -2.09 -4.90 -7.15
CA SER A 192 -2.16 -5.89 -8.23
C SER A 192 -0.83 -6.60 -8.43
N ALA A 193 -0.88 -7.86 -8.87
CA ALA A 193 0.28 -8.62 -9.30
C ALA A 193 -0.12 -9.42 -10.55
N GLU A 194 0.65 -9.25 -11.62
CA GLU A 194 0.44 -9.99 -12.88
C GLU A 194 1.14 -11.35 -12.80
N LEU A 195 0.46 -12.42 -13.17
CA LEU A 195 0.96 -13.80 -13.02
C LEU A 195 2.25 -14.05 -13.83
N GLU A 196 2.39 -13.39 -14.97
CA GLU A 196 3.53 -13.54 -15.89
C GLU A 196 4.69 -12.59 -15.56
N ALA A 197 4.44 -11.54 -14.76
CA ALA A 197 5.45 -10.56 -14.39
C ALA A 197 6.23 -11.02 -13.15
N PRO A 198 7.48 -10.57 -12.97
CA PRO A 198 8.21 -10.81 -11.74
C PRO A 198 7.55 -10.06 -10.57
N PHE A 199 7.37 -10.76 -9.47
CA PHE A 199 6.84 -10.24 -8.22
C PHE A 199 7.87 -10.42 -7.11
N GLY A 200 8.39 -9.32 -6.59
CA GLY A 200 9.37 -9.34 -5.51
C GLY A 200 9.61 -7.92 -5.03
N GLY A 201 10.30 -7.76 -3.90
CA GLY A 201 10.61 -6.45 -3.34
C GLY A 201 12.11 -6.15 -3.36
N ALA A 202 12.44 -4.87 -3.44
CA ALA A 202 13.75 -4.34 -3.11
C ALA A 202 13.90 -4.18 -1.58
N LYS A 203 15.11 -3.79 -1.14
CA LYS A 203 15.44 -3.53 0.28
C LYS A 203 15.08 -4.73 1.18
N SER A 204 14.48 -4.48 2.34
CA SER A 204 14.03 -5.54 3.26
C SER A 204 12.71 -6.21 2.83
N SER A 205 12.14 -5.86 1.67
CA SER A 205 10.92 -6.51 1.16
C SER A 205 11.19 -7.74 0.30
N GLY A 206 12.46 -8.04 0.00
CA GLY A 206 12.83 -9.24 -0.74
C GLY A 206 14.24 -9.69 -0.41
N ASN A 207 14.59 -10.86 -0.91
CA ASN A 207 15.90 -11.50 -0.74
C ASN A 207 16.65 -11.61 -2.08
N GLY A 208 16.23 -10.86 -3.10
CA GLY A 208 16.77 -10.92 -4.46
C GLY A 208 16.13 -11.97 -5.37
N PHE A 209 15.18 -12.77 -4.87
CA PHE A 209 14.43 -13.73 -5.66
C PHE A 209 13.02 -13.21 -5.99
N PRO A 210 12.68 -12.99 -7.27
CA PRO A 210 11.32 -12.72 -7.69
C PRO A 210 10.51 -14.01 -7.86
N GLU A 211 9.28 -13.99 -7.37
CA GLU A 211 8.22 -14.95 -7.72
C GLU A 211 7.56 -14.53 -9.05
N GLY A 212 6.66 -15.35 -9.59
CA GLY A 212 5.90 -15.02 -10.81
C GLY A 212 6.65 -15.24 -12.13
N GLY A 213 5.87 -15.59 -13.17
CA GLY A 213 6.34 -15.80 -14.53
C GLY A 213 7.50 -16.80 -14.66
N GLU A 214 8.29 -16.61 -15.72
CA GLU A 214 9.51 -17.37 -15.96
C GLU A 214 10.64 -17.04 -14.95
N TYR A 215 10.57 -15.88 -14.31
CA TYR A 215 11.58 -15.39 -13.38
C TYR A 215 11.68 -16.26 -12.12
N ALA A 216 10.56 -16.85 -11.68
CA ALA A 216 10.54 -17.80 -10.57
C ALA A 216 11.44 -19.02 -10.80
N TYR A 217 11.66 -19.45 -12.06
CA TYR A 217 12.55 -20.58 -12.33
C TYR A 217 13.99 -20.31 -11.93
N SER A 218 14.44 -19.06 -11.92
CA SER A 218 15.82 -18.69 -11.58
C SER A 218 16.24 -19.08 -10.15
N GLY A 219 15.30 -19.15 -9.21
CA GLY A 219 15.54 -19.58 -7.82
C GLY A 219 14.99 -20.96 -7.48
N LEU A 220 14.20 -21.57 -8.37
CA LEU A 220 13.71 -22.95 -8.21
C LEU A 220 14.56 -23.97 -8.96
N THR A 221 15.45 -23.51 -9.85
CA THR A 221 16.31 -24.37 -10.68
C THR A 221 17.79 -24.01 -10.51
N MET A 222 18.67 -24.96 -10.82
CA MET A 222 20.12 -24.75 -10.86
C MET A 222 20.62 -24.99 -12.29
N LEU A 223 21.26 -23.97 -12.87
CA LEU A 223 21.95 -24.12 -14.16
C LEU A 223 23.15 -25.05 -13.98
N LYS A 224 23.23 -26.09 -14.82
CA LYS A 224 24.34 -27.04 -14.87
C LYS A 224 24.99 -27.00 -16.25
N ALA A 225 26.23 -26.51 -16.31
CA ALA A 225 27.06 -26.64 -17.50
C ALA A 225 27.65 -28.06 -17.55
N VAL A 226 27.51 -28.74 -18.69
CA VAL A 226 28.12 -30.05 -18.96
C VAL A 226 28.99 -29.92 -20.20
N TYR A 227 30.28 -30.20 -20.05
CA TYR A 227 31.23 -30.26 -21.15
C TYR A 227 31.62 -31.72 -21.35
N GLY A 228 31.53 -32.21 -22.59
CA GLY A 228 31.89 -33.58 -22.94
C GLY A 228 32.63 -33.63 -24.26
N ALA A 229 33.63 -34.49 -24.35
CA ALA A 229 34.19 -34.94 -25.63
C ALA A 229 33.45 -36.20 -26.08
N PRO A 230 33.32 -36.46 -27.40
CA PRO A 230 32.80 -37.74 -27.87
C PRO A 230 33.66 -38.90 -27.34
N ALA A 231 33.03 -40.05 -27.04
CA ALA A 231 33.77 -41.26 -26.69
C ALA A 231 34.71 -41.63 -27.84
N LEU A 232 36.00 -41.72 -27.56
CA LEU A 232 36.97 -42.25 -28.52
C LEU A 232 36.66 -43.74 -28.76
N PRO A 233 36.78 -44.21 -30.01
CA PRO A 233 36.53 -45.60 -30.38
C PRO A 233 37.46 -46.59 -29.64
#